data_AF-A0A0V1GX63-F1
#
_entry.id   AF-A0A0V1GX63-F1
#
_cell.length_a   1.000
_cell.length_b   1.000
_cell.length_c   1.000
_cell.angle_alpha   90.00
_cell.angle_beta   90.00
_cell.angle_gamma   90.00
#
_symmetry.space_group_name_H-M   'P 1'
#
loop_
_entity.id
_entity.type
_entity.pdbx_description
1 polymer ?
#
loop_
_entity_poly.entity_id
_entity_poly.type
_entity_poly.pdbx_seq_one_letter_code
_entity_poly.pdbx_strand_id
1 'polypeptide(L)'
;MVVTAIHLELVPDVTVDSFLRAWRRFISRRSRPSRNRKLVQHQLAEEGIEWKFINERAPWCGGYWERLVRTIKVALCKVLGRCHVKCDELRTVLCEIKARINDRLLTIVSDRPDEQLA
;
A
#
# COMPACT_ATOMS: atom_id res chain seq x y z
N MET A 1 3.82 17.04 6.46
CA MET A 1 2.88 16.25 5.60
C MET A 1 2.96 14.77 5.99
N VAL A 2 1.85 14.12 6.36
CA VAL A 2 1.85 12.74 6.91
C VAL A 2 1.82 11.72 5.76
N VAL A 3 2.79 10.80 5.71
CA VAL A 3 3.10 9.97 4.52
C VAL A 3 2.82 8.46 4.68
N THR A 4 1.71 8.08 5.30
CA THR A 4 1.29 6.67 5.32
C THR A 4 -0.04 6.50 4.59
N ALA A 5 0.04 6.29 3.28
CA ALA A 5 -1.13 5.97 2.45
C ALA A 5 -1.09 4.49 2.04
N ILE A 6 -1.43 3.59 2.96
CA ILE A 6 -1.53 2.16 2.65
C ILE A 6 -2.91 1.87 2.05
N HIS A 7 -2.91 1.10 0.96
CA HIS A 7 -4.11 0.56 0.35
C HIS A 7 -4.12 -0.97 0.45
N LEU A 8 -5.05 -1.50 1.24
CA LEU A 8 -5.41 -2.92 1.24
C LEU A 8 -6.77 -3.08 0.57
N GLU A 9 -6.89 -4.11 -0.26
CA GLU A 9 -8.11 -4.53 -0.94
C GLU A 9 -8.12 -6.06 -1.09
N LEU A 10 -9.27 -6.68 -0.87
CA LEU A 10 -9.48 -8.11 -1.14
C LEU A 10 -9.83 -8.28 -2.61
N VAL A 11 -9.14 -9.21 -3.27
CA VAL A 11 -9.28 -9.51 -4.70
C VAL A 11 -9.58 -11.01 -4.84
N PRO A 12 -10.46 -11.43 -5.76
CA PRO A 12 -10.87 -12.85 -5.86
C PRO A 12 -9.72 -13.79 -6.23
N ASP A 13 -8.75 -13.32 -7.01
CA ASP A 13 -7.67 -14.14 -7.56
C ASP A 13 -6.44 -13.29 -7.92
N VAL A 14 -5.32 -13.96 -8.18
CA VAL A 14 -4.03 -13.35 -8.55
C VAL A 14 -3.89 -13.31 -10.09
N THR A 15 -4.93 -12.82 -10.79
CA THR A 15 -4.87 -12.58 -12.24
C THR A 15 -4.65 -11.11 -12.57
N VAL A 16 -4.27 -10.84 -13.83
CA VAL A 16 -4.04 -9.48 -14.34
C VAL A 16 -5.33 -8.65 -14.30
N ASP A 17 -6.47 -9.21 -14.73
CA ASP A 17 -7.77 -8.51 -14.69
C ASP A 17 -8.17 -8.09 -13.28
N SER A 18 -7.99 -9.01 -12.33
CA SER A 18 -8.24 -8.78 -10.91
C SER A 18 -7.37 -7.64 -10.36
N PHE A 19 -6.10 -7.61 -10.73
CA PHE A 19 -5.19 -6.51 -10.42
C PHE A 19 -5.62 -5.19 -11.07
N LEU A 20 -5.94 -5.17 -12.37
CA LEU A 20 -6.35 -3.95 -13.08
C LEU A 20 -7.63 -3.34 -12.49
N ARG A 21 -8.60 -4.18 -12.10
CA ARG A 21 -9.81 -3.74 -11.41
C ARG A 21 -9.50 -3.11 -10.05
N ALA A 22 -8.62 -3.73 -9.26
CA ALA A 22 -8.17 -3.18 -7.98
C ALA A 22 -7.41 -1.85 -8.17
N TRP A 23 -6.55 -1.78 -9.18
CA TRP A 23 -5.80 -0.57 -9.54
C TRP A 23 -6.72 0.59 -9.94
N ARG A 24 -7.73 0.32 -10.77
CA ARG A 24 -8.73 1.34 -11.15
C ARG A 24 -9.47 1.89 -9.93
N ARG A 25 -9.85 1.04 -8.99
CA ARG A 25 -10.46 1.47 -7.70
C ARG A 25 -9.47 2.26 -6.85
N PHE A 26 -8.20 1.89 -6.83
CA PHE A 26 -7.16 2.63 -6.13
C PHE A 26 -7.03 4.06 -6.66
N ILE A 27 -6.87 4.22 -7.98
CA ILE A 27 -6.77 5.54 -8.63
C ILE A 27 -8.01 6.38 -8.33
N SER A 28 -9.21 5.78 -8.42
CA SER A 28 -10.46 6.47 -8.13
C SER A 28 -10.54 6.99 -6.68
N ARG A 29 -9.86 6.36 -5.73
CA ARG A 29 -9.95 6.70 -4.29
C ARG A 29 -8.81 7.60 -3.80
N ARG A 30 -7.60 7.47 -4.37
CA ARG A 30 -6.39 8.13 -3.86
C ARG A 30 -5.76 9.10 -4.86
N SER A 31 -6.37 9.25 -6.04
CA SER A 31 -5.80 9.93 -7.19
C SER A 31 -4.53 9.25 -7.68
N ARG A 32 -4.05 9.65 -8.87
CA ARG A 32 -2.82 9.09 -9.43
C ARG A 32 -1.63 9.58 -8.58
N PRO A 33 -0.72 8.70 -8.13
CA PRO A 33 0.46 9.11 -7.40
C PRO A 33 1.33 10.01 -8.29
N SER A 34 1.52 11.27 -7.91
CA SER A 34 2.26 12.26 -8.69
C SER A 34 3.64 12.57 -8.09
N ARG A 35 4.72 12.20 -8.79
CA ARG A 35 6.09 12.70 -8.52
C ARG A 35 6.96 12.61 -9.80
N ASN A 36 6.55 13.34 -10.83
CA ASN A 36 7.06 13.34 -12.21
C ASN A 36 8.60 13.16 -12.37
N ARG A 37 9.11 12.56 -13.45
CA ARG A 37 9.01 13.23 -14.76
C ARG A 37 9.17 12.36 -16.01
N LYS A 38 8.37 12.76 -16.98
CA LYS A 38 8.18 12.22 -18.31
C LYS A 38 7.46 10.85 -18.27
N LEU A 39 7.93 9.81 -17.54
CA LEU A 39 7.34 8.44 -17.50
C LEU A 39 6.65 8.24 -16.18
N VAL A 40 5.47 7.70 -15.97
CA VAL A 40 4.33 7.20 -16.73
C VAL A 40 4.42 6.70 -18.20
N GLN A 41 5.45 6.85 -19.05
CA GLN A 41 5.62 7.96 -20.07
C GLN A 41 4.67 7.78 -21.22
N HIS A 42 4.37 6.57 -21.70
CA HIS A 42 3.51 6.51 -22.86
C HIS A 42 2.01 6.45 -22.50
N GLN A 43 1.64 6.76 -21.25
CA GLN A 43 0.30 6.69 -20.62
C GLN A 43 0.03 5.39 -19.87
N LEU A 44 0.95 5.04 -19.00
CA LEU A 44 1.02 3.73 -18.44
C LEU A 44 1.53 2.71 -19.55
N ALA A 45 0.97 2.53 -20.74
CA ALA A 45 1.48 3.08 -22.00
C ALA A 45 0.34 3.20 -23.03
N GLU A 46 -0.88 2.90 -22.56
CA GLU A 46 -2.24 3.07 -23.12
C GLU A 46 -3.26 2.59 -22.05
N GLU A 47 -2.85 1.67 -21.17
CA GLU A 47 -3.35 1.54 -19.77
C GLU A 47 -2.23 1.31 -18.73
N GLY A 48 -0.99 1.06 -19.20
CA GLY A 48 0.14 0.28 -18.60
C GLY A 48 0.91 0.63 -17.29
N ILE A 49 0.84 -0.24 -16.31
CA ILE A 49 1.71 -0.06 -15.16
C ILE A 49 3.12 -0.51 -15.58
N GLU A 50 4.11 0.40 -15.66
CA GLU A 50 5.53 0.01 -15.76
C GLU A 50 5.95 -0.55 -14.39
N TRP A 51 5.92 -1.87 -14.29
CA TRP A 51 6.25 -2.58 -13.05
C TRP A 51 7.76 -2.70 -12.91
N LYS A 52 8.31 -2.05 -11.88
CA LYS A 52 9.73 -2.17 -11.53
C LYS A 52 9.88 -3.20 -10.42
N PHE A 53 10.51 -4.33 -10.76
CA PHE A 53 10.90 -5.33 -9.77
C PHE A 53 11.93 -4.74 -8.81
N ILE A 54 11.89 -5.21 -7.56
CA ILE A 54 12.98 -4.96 -6.61
C ILE A 54 14.24 -5.55 -7.25
N ASN A 55 15.27 -4.74 -7.45
CA ASN A 55 16.53 -5.20 -8.03
C ASN A 55 17.04 -6.41 -7.23
N GLU A 56 17.29 -7.53 -7.91
CA GLU A 56 17.66 -8.82 -7.31
C GLU A 56 18.86 -8.74 -6.35
N ARG A 57 19.73 -7.74 -6.54
CA ARG A 57 20.95 -7.50 -5.75
C ARG A 57 20.81 -6.47 -4.63
N ALA A 58 19.60 -5.96 -4.36
CA ALA A 58 19.36 -4.97 -3.32
C ALA A 58 18.27 -5.42 -2.32
N PRO A 59 18.50 -6.52 -1.57
CA PRO A 59 17.51 -7.07 -0.62
C PRO A 59 17.12 -6.06 0.47
N TRP A 60 17.99 -5.11 0.82
CA TRP A 60 17.70 -4.05 1.79
C TRP A 60 16.60 -3.07 1.31
N CYS A 61 16.37 -2.94 0.00
CA CYS A 61 15.33 -2.07 -0.55
C CYS A 61 13.91 -2.59 -0.24
N GLY A 62 13.74 -3.88 0.05
CA GLY A 62 12.45 -4.50 0.38
C GLY A 62 12.08 -4.42 1.87
N GLY A 63 13.05 -4.16 2.75
CA GLY A 63 12.87 -4.31 4.20
C GLY A 63 11.81 -3.40 4.84
N TYR A 64 11.48 -2.28 4.20
CA TYR A 64 10.37 -1.43 4.64
C TYR A 64 9.01 -2.09 4.36
N TRP A 65 8.79 -2.53 3.12
CA TRP A 65 7.54 -3.18 2.73
C TRP A 65 7.35 -4.53 3.43
N GLU A 66 8.42 -5.29 3.68
CA GLU A 66 8.35 -6.53 4.48
C GLU A 66 7.86 -6.29 5.91
N ARG A 67 8.39 -5.26 6.59
CA ARG A 67 7.94 -4.84 7.92
C ARG A 67 6.48 -4.38 7.90
N LEU A 68 6.07 -3.71 6.83
CA LEU A 68 4.69 -3.28 6.62
C LEU A 68 3.75 -4.48 6.47
N VAL A 69 4.11 -5.43 5.62
CA VAL A 69 3.37 -6.69 5.42
C VAL A 69 3.30 -7.48 6.73
N ARG A 70 4.40 -7.54 7.50
CA ARG A 70 4.40 -8.17 8.84
C ARG A 70 3.40 -7.51 9.78
N THR A 71 3.33 -6.19 9.80
CA THR A 71 2.38 -5.43 10.63
C THR A 71 0.93 -5.79 10.28
N ILE A 72 0.63 -5.86 8.99
CA ILE A 72 -0.71 -6.22 8.49
C ILE A 72 -1.05 -7.66 8.88
N LYS A 73 -0.13 -8.61 8.64
CA LYS A 73 -0.34 -10.03 8.99
C LYS A 73 -0.57 -10.23 10.49
N VAL A 74 0.20 -9.55 11.34
CA VAL A 74 0.02 -9.61 12.80
C VAL A 74 -1.34 -9.05 13.21
N ALA A 75 -1.78 -7.93 12.63
CA ALA A 75 -3.09 -7.36 12.90
C ALA A 75 -4.21 -8.33 12.48
N LEU A 76 -4.11 -8.92 11.29
CA LEU A 76 -5.06 -9.93 10.80
C LEU A 76 -5.15 -11.14 11.74
N CYS A 77 -4.01 -11.71 12.14
CA CYS A 77 -3.99 -12.85 13.05
C CYS A 77 -4.60 -12.51 14.43
N LYS A 78 -4.43 -11.28 14.92
CA LYS A 78 -5.02 -10.84 16.19
C LYS A 78 -6.53 -10.65 16.11
N VAL A 79 -7.05 -10.12 15.00
CA VAL A 79 -8.49 -9.89 14.82
C VAL A 79 -9.23 -11.20 14.50
N LEU A 80 -8.67 -12.04 13.64
CA LEU A 80 -9.34 -13.26 13.15
C LEU A 80 -9.04 -14.50 14.02
N GLY A 81 -7.89 -14.56 14.68
CA GLY A 81 -7.47 -15.72 15.46
C GLY A 81 -7.44 -16.99 14.61
N ARG A 82 -8.25 -18.00 14.99
CA ARG A 82 -8.45 -19.27 14.25
C ARG A 82 -9.76 -19.31 13.46
N CYS A 83 -10.50 -18.21 13.39
CA CYS A 83 -11.80 -18.18 12.75
C CYS A 83 -11.68 -18.14 11.23
N HIS A 84 -12.53 -18.91 10.55
CA HIS A 84 -12.73 -18.79 9.12
C HIS A 84 -13.85 -17.77 8.89
N VAL A 85 -13.54 -16.70 8.17
CA VAL A 85 -14.46 -15.61 7.88
C VAL A 85 -14.90 -15.64 6.42
N LYS A 86 -16.13 -15.20 6.16
CA LYS A 86 -16.62 -15.02 4.80
C LYS A 86 -15.91 -13.85 4.12
N CYS A 87 -15.95 -13.78 2.79
CA CYS A 87 -15.28 -12.73 2.02
C CYS A 87 -15.72 -11.32 2.44
N ASP A 88 -17.00 -11.11 2.76
CA ASP A 88 -17.51 -9.80 3.19
C ASP A 88 -17.03 -9.40 4.59
N GLU A 89 -16.95 -10.36 5.51
CA GLU A 89 -16.39 -10.13 6.84
C GLU A 89 -14.88 -9.80 6.74
N LEU A 90 -14.14 -10.52 5.90
CA LEU A 90 -12.72 -10.26 5.67
C LEU A 90 -12.49 -8.89 5.03
N ARG A 91 -13.35 -8.46 4.10
CA ARG A 91 -13.30 -7.11 3.51
C ARG A 91 -13.44 -6.03 4.57
N THR A 92 -14.36 -6.21 5.51
CA THR A 92 -14.58 -5.29 6.64
C THR A 92 -13.33 -5.22 7.53
N VAL A 93 -12.79 -6.37 7.95
CA VAL A 93 -11.58 -6.44 8.77
C VAL A 93 -10.39 -5.79 8.08
N LEU A 94 -10.21 -6.00 6.78
CA LEU A 94 -9.15 -5.34 6.00
C LEU A 94 -9.31 -3.82 5.95
N CYS A 95 -10.54 -3.32 5.81
CA CYS A 95 -10.84 -1.89 5.88
C CYS A 95 -10.49 -1.29 7.25
N GLU A 96 -10.84 -1.98 8.34
CA GLU A 96 -10.51 -1.54 9.70
C GLU A 96 -9.01 -1.51 9.95
N ILE A 97 -8.28 -2.57 9.60
CA ILE A 97 -6.82 -2.64 9.74
C ILE A 97 -6.15 -1.55 8.93
N LYS A 98 -6.60 -1.33 7.69
CA LYS A 98 -6.12 -0.24 6.82
C LYS A 98 -6.36 1.13 7.45
N ALA A 99 -7.53 1.38 8.02
CA ALA A 99 -7.83 2.63 8.70
C ALA A 99 -6.91 2.82 9.91
N ARG A 100 -6.77 1.81 10.77
CA ARG A 100 -5.92 1.87 11.97
C ARG A 100 -4.45 2.12 11.67
N ILE A 101 -3.91 1.51 10.61
CA ILE A 101 -2.51 1.75 10.24
C ILE A 101 -2.33 3.15 9.64
N ASN A 102 -3.30 3.64 8.88
CA ASN A 102 -3.22 5.00 8.32
C ASN A 102 -3.44 6.10 9.38
N ASP A 103 -4.28 5.86 10.39
CA ASP A 103 -4.50 6.78 11.53
C ASP A 103 -3.28 6.89 12.44
N ARG A 104 -2.45 5.84 12.50
CA ARG A 104 -1.23 5.84 13.31
C ARG A 104 -0.12 6.57 12.56
N LEU A 105 0.12 7.83 12.92
CA LEU A 105 1.29 8.59 12.48
C LEU A 105 2.58 7.79 12.76
N LEU A 106 3.26 7.34 11.71
CA LEU A 106 4.53 6.61 11.86
C LEU A 106 5.74 7.54 11.99
N THR A 107 5.61 8.81 11.58
CA THR A 107 6.67 9.82 11.72
C THR A 107 6.09 11.24 11.63
N ILE A 108 6.56 12.14 12.51
CA ILE A 108 6.41 13.58 12.32
C ILE A 108 7.47 13.98 11.30
N VAL A 109 7.07 14.34 10.08
CA VAL A 109 7.98 15.02 9.15
C VAL A 109 7.85 16.50 9.46
N SER A 110 8.85 17.05 10.17
CA SER A 110 8.97 18.50 10.35
C SER A 110 9.09 19.13 8.96
N ASP A 111 8.25 20.13 8.69
CA ASP A 111 8.26 20.92 7.45
C ASP A 111 9.30 22.07 7.52
N ARG A 112 10.16 22.05 8.55
CA ARG A 112 11.13 23.11 8.84
C ARG A 112 12.56 22.64 8.55
N PRO A 113 13.33 23.35 7.71
CA PRO A 113 14.72 23.02 7.41
C PRO A 113 15.72 23.22 8.57
N ASP A 114 15.27 23.52 9.79
CA ASP A 114 16.12 24.09 10.86
C ASP A 114 16.13 23.30 12.19
N GLU A 115 15.49 22.13 12.29
CA GLU A 115 15.64 21.27 13.47
C GLU A 115 16.59 20.09 13.19
N GLN A 116 17.89 20.38 13.14
CA GLN A 116 18.91 19.40 13.54
C GLN A 116 19.03 19.45 15.07
N LEU A 117 18.62 18.37 15.72
CA LEU A 117 18.72 18.18 17.16
C LEU A 117 20.20 18.13 17.58
N ALA A 118 20.59 19.02 18.48
CA ALA A 118 21.79 18.88 19.30
C ALA A 118 21.65 17.72 20.30
#